data_AF-A0A350YSF2-F1
#
_entry.id   AF-A0A350YSF2-F1
#
_cell.length_a   1.000
_cell.length_b   1.000
_cell.length_c   1.000
_cell.angle_alpha   90.00
_cell.angle_beta   90.00
_cell.angle_gamma   90.00
#
_symmetry.space_group_name_H-M   'P 1'
#
loop_
_entity.id
_entity.type
_entity.pdbx_description
1 polymer ?
#
loop_
_entity_poly.entity_id
_entity_poly.type
_entity_poly.pdbx_seq_one_letter_code
_entity_poly.pdbx_strand_id
1 'polypeptide(L)'
;MEEKVSVWKANLTNGVILGLIGIVYTLVVYFFDLTLNKVQGYLFLVILIVALYFLIKSYRDNYLHGQMTYGQAVGAGMVIFLYYSIITAIFTYILFAFIDPGLIDKQIAYAEEIMQKRGLPQE
;
A
#
# COMPACT_ATOMS: atom_id res chain seq x y z
N MET A 1 -8.37 33.99 12.84
CA MET A 1 -7.87 33.29 11.63
C MET A 1 -7.62 31.85 12.07
N GLU A 2 -8.43 30.90 11.59
CA GLU A 2 -8.21 29.49 11.93
C GLU A 2 -6.84 29.05 11.44
N GLU A 3 -6.10 28.36 12.31
CA GLU A 3 -4.77 27.86 12.02
C GLU A 3 -4.89 26.78 10.92
N LYS A 4 -4.39 27.08 9.72
CA LYS A 4 -4.33 26.10 8.63
C LYS A 4 -3.40 24.97 9.06
N VAL A 5 -3.96 23.85 9.48
CA VAL A 5 -3.20 22.66 9.84
C VAL A 5 -2.40 22.21 8.61
N SER A 6 -1.09 22.03 8.79
CA SER A 6 -0.22 21.53 7.72
C SER A 6 -0.72 20.19 7.19
N VAL A 7 -0.76 20.04 5.85
CA VAL A 7 -1.21 18.82 5.16
C VAL A 7 -0.46 17.57 5.67
N TRP A 8 0.82 17.72 6.00
CA TRP A 8 1.67 16.69 6.59
C TRP A 8 1.15 16.20 7.93
N LYS A 9 0.93 17.13 8.86
CA LYS A 9 0.42 16.81 10.21
C LYS A 9 -1.00 16.26 10.14
N ALA A 10 -1.85 16.85 9.30
CA ALA A 10 -3.25 16.46 9.15
C ALA A 10 -3.41 15.04 8.57
N ASN A 11 -2.49 14.60 7.72
CA ASN A 11 -2.56 13.31 7.05
C ASN A 11 -1.63 12.23 7.62
N LEU A 12 -0.87 12.52 8.69
CA LEU A 12 -0.02 11.53 9.36
C LEU A 12 -0.82 10.30 9.78
N THR A 13 -1.92 10.50 10.51
CA THR A 13 -2.79 9.41 10.96
C THR A 13 -3.39 8.66 9.78
N ASN A 14 -3.82 9.37 8.73
CA ASN A 14 -4.36 8.74 7.54
C ASN A 14 -3.32 7.86 6.83
N GLY A 15 -2.09 8.34 6.70
CA GLY A 15 -0.96 7.59 6.15
C GLY A 15 -0.61 6.35 6.96
N VAL A 16 -0.61 6.45 8.29
CA VAL A 16 -0.40 5.31 9.19
C VAL A 16 -1.52 4.29 9.05
N ILE A 17 -2.79 4.72 9.00
CA ILE A 17 -3.93 3.82 8.79
C ILE A 17 -3.78 3.06 7.47
N LEU A 18 -3.47 3.76 6.36
CA LEU A 18 -3.27 3.09 5.08
C LEU A 18 -2.09 2.10 5.14
N GLY A 19 -0.99 2.47 5.81
CA GLY A 19 0.16 1.60 6.05
C GLY A 19 -0.22 0.31 6.78
N LEU A 20 -0.99 0.43 7.86
CA LEU A 20 -1.47 -0.71 8.62
C LEU A 20 -2.43 -1.61 7.82
N ILE A 21 -3.32 -1.02 7.01
CA ILE A 21 -4.16 -1.78 6.08
C ILE A 21 -3.28 -2.61 5.13
N GLY A 22 -2.21 -2.01 4.59
CA GLY A 22 -1.25 -2.71 3.74
C GLY A 22 -0.55 -3.87 4.45
N ILE A 23 -0.08 -3.65 5.68
CA ILE A 23 0.57 -4.70 6.48
C ILE A 23 -0.39 -5.85 6.77
N VAL A 24 -1.60 -5.55 7.24
CA VAL A 24 -2.62 -6.57 7.54
C VAL A 24 -2.95 -7.37 6.29
N TYR A 25 -3.12 -6.71 5.16
CA TYR A 25 -3.39 -7.40 3.90
C TYR A 25 -2.23 -8.33 3.49
N THR A 26 -0.98 -7.85 3.56
CA THR A 26 0.20 -8.67 3.26
C THR A 26 0.27 -9.90 4.18
N LEU A 27 0.00 -9.75 5.47
CA LEU A 27 -0.05 -10.87 6.41
C LEU A 27 -1.16 -11.87 6.08
N VAL A 28 -2.36 -11.40 5.73
CA VAL A 28 -3.46 -12.28 5.31
C VAL A 28 -3.07 -13.05 4.06
N VAL A 29 -2.54 -12.39 3.04
CA VAL A 29 -2.09 -13.06 1.81
C VAL A 29 -0.99 -14.08 2.10
N TYR A 30 -0.04 -13.73 2.96
CA TYR A 30 1.05 -14.61 3.36
C TYR A 30 0.57 -15.84 4.13
N PHE A 31 -0.26 -15.69 5.16
CA PHE A 31 -0.73 -16.81 5.99
C PHE A 31 -1.65 -17.78 5.24
N PHE A 32 -2.32 -17.32 4.19
CA PHE A 32 -3.16 -18.17 3.34
C PHE A 32 -2.42 -18.74 2.12
N ASP A 33 -1.09 -18.55 2.04
CA ASP A 33 -0.25 -18.99 0.92
C ASP A 33 -0.72 -18.45 -0.45
N LEU A 34 -1.25 -17.23 -0.44
CA LEU A 34 -1.77 -16.55 -1.64
C LEU A 34 -0.76 -15.60 -2.27
N THR A 35 0.48 -15.53 -1.75
CA THR A 35 1.50 -14.57 -2.18
C THR A 35 1.75 -14.58 -3.69
N LEU A 36 1.76 -15.77 -4.31
CA LEU A 36 2.00 -15.95 -5.74
C LEU A 36 0.72 -15.86 -6.60
N ASN A 37 -0.45 -15.77 -5.97
CA ASN A 37 -1.73 -15.71 -6.68
C ASN A 37 -1.93 -14.31 -7.28
N LYS A 38 -1.95 -14.18 -8.61
CA LYS A 38 -2.09 -12.88 -9.31
C LYS A 38 -3.36 -12.10 -8.94
N VAL A 39 -4.44 -12.78 -8.51
CA VAL A 39 -5.71 -12.13 -8.15
C VAL A 39 -5.55 -11.23 -6.92
N GLN A 40 -4.64 -11.58 -6.01
CA GLN A 40 -4.42 -10.79 -4.79
C GLN A 40 -3.99 -9.35 -5.11
N GLY A 41 -3.19 -9.13 -6.17
CA GLY A 41 -2.75 -7.77 -6.54
C GLY A 41 -3.93 -6.87 -6.94
N TYR A 42 -4.89 -7.40 -7.70
CA TYR A 42 -6.10 -6.67 -8.09
C TYR A 42 -7.03 -6.42 -6.91
N LEU A 43 -7.19 -7.41 -6.04
CA LEU A 43 -7.98 -7.24 -4.82
C LEU A 43 -7.38 -6.15 -3.92
N PHE A 44 -6.06 -6.15 -3.76
CA PHE A 44 -5.36 -5.14 -2.98
C PHE A 44 -5.52 -3.74 -3.58
N LEU A 45 -5.45 -3.61 -4.91
CA LEU A 45 -5.68 -2.35 -5.59
C LEU A 45 -7.06 -1.76 -5.28
N VAL A 46 -8.11 -2.59 -5.28
CA VAL A 46 -9.47 -2.17 -4.90
C VAL A 46 -9.51 -1.69 -3.45
N ILE A 47 -8.91 -2.45 -2.53
CA ILE A 47 -8.81 -2.08 -1.11
C ILE A 47 -8.10 -0.74 -0.94
N LEU A 48 -6.97 -0.54 -1.62
CA LEU A 48 -6.20 0.70 -1.60
C LEU A 48 -7.03 1.90 -2.09
N ILE A 49 -7.73 1.75 -3.21
CA ILE A 49 -8.57 2.83 -3.78
C ILE A 49 -9.70 3.20 -2.81
N VAL A 50 -10.42 2.20 -2.28
CA VAL A 50 -11.54 2.43 -1.36
C VAL A 50 -11.05 3.06 -0.06
N ALA A 51 -9.97 2.53 0.54
CA ALA A 51 -9.39 3.08 1.75
C ALA A 51 -8.92 4.53 1.54
N LEU A 52 -8.18 4.80 0.47
CA LEU A 52 -7.69 6.13 0.15
C LEU A 52 -8.84 7.13 -0.04
N TYR A 53 -9.92 6.72 -0.72
CA TYR A 53 -11.11 7.57 -0.87
C TYR A 53 -11.66 8.01 0.49
N PHE A 54 -11.84 7.08 1.43
CA PHE A 54 -12.33 7.41 2.78
C PHE A 54 -11.35 8.26 3.58
N LEU A 55 -10.05 8.04 3.44
CA LEU A 55 -9.01 8.83 4.12
C LEU A 55 -8.93 10.27 3.60
N ILE A 56 -8.98 10.45 2.28
CA ILE A 56 -9.03 11.78 1.65
C ILE A 56 -10.35 12.48 2.01
N LYS A 57 -11.47 11.75 2.05
CA LYS A 57 -12.76 12.28 2.51
C LYS A 57 -12.68 12.72 3.98
N SER A 58 -12.08 11.92 4.85
CA SER A 58 -11.84 12.28 6.25
C SER A 58 -10.99 13.55 6.36
N TYR A 59 -9.94 13.70 5.55
CA TYR A 59 -9.14 14.92 5.52
C TYR A 59 -9.97 16.15 5.11
N ARG A 60 -10.80 16.03 4.07
CA ARG A 60 -11.72 17.08 3.63
C ARG A 60 -12.68 17.49 4.75
N ASP A 61 -13.32 16.52 5.38
CA ASP A 61 -14.40 16.76 6.34
C ASP A 61 -13.86 17.35 7.65
N ASN A 62 -12.71 16.87 8.12
CA ASN A 62 -12.13 17.29 9.41
C ASN A 62 -11.25 18.55 9.33
N TYR A 63 -10.60 18.81 8.20
CA TYR A 63 -9.60 19.90 8.09
C TYR A 63 -9.91 20.94 7.03
N LEU A 64 -10.85 20.67 6.10
CA LEU A 64 -11.21 21.60 5.02
C LEU A 64 -12.71 21.93 5.00
N HIS A 65 -13.41 21.70 6.12
CA HIS A 65 -14.82 22.05 6.31
C HIS A 65 -15.74 21.50 5.21
N GLY A 66 -15.44 20.31 4.69
CA GLY A 66 -16.26 19.63 3.70
C GLY A 66 -16.04 20.09 2.25
N GLN A 67 -15.15 21.06 1.99
CA GLN A 67 -14.83 21.53 0.65
C GLN A 67 -13.36 21.31 0.32
N MET A 68 -13.06 20.81 -0.86
CA MET A 68 -11.68 20.51 -1.25
C MET A 68 -11.55 20.61 -2.77
N THR A 69 -10.53 21.32 -3.23
CA THR A 69 -10.15 21.37 -4.64
C THR A 69 -9.42 20.09 -5.05
N TYR A 70 -9.39 19.79 -6.35
CA TYR A 70 -8.68 18.63 -6.87
C TYR A 70 -7.19 18.61 -6.47
N GLY A 71 -6.50 19.76 -6.54
CA GLY A 71 -5.09 19.87 -6.16
C GLY A 71 -4.84 19.56 -4.68
N GLN A 72 -5.76 19.96 -3.79
CA GLN A 72 -5.69 19.61 -2.37
C GLN A 72 -5.91 18.11 -2.14
N ALA A 73 -6.83 17.48 -2.90
CA ALA A 73 -7.07 16.05 -2.83
C ALA A 73 -5.83 15.23 -3.26
N VAL A 74 -5.23 15.59 -4.40
CA VAL A 74 -4.00 14.95 -4.91
C VAL A 74 -2.84 15.16 -3.94
N GLY A 75 -2.68 16.38 -3.41
CA GLY A 75 -1.63 16.68 -2.42
C GLY A 75 -1.78 15.87 -1.13
N ALA A 76 -3.01 15.75 -0.60
CA ALA A 76 -3.29 14.91 0.54
C ALA A 76 -3.00 13.43 0.24
N GLY A 77 -3.47 12.93 -0.91
CA GLY A 77 -3.20 11.56 -1.36
C GLY A 77 -1.70 11.23 -1.44
N MET A 78 -0.89 12.13 -2.01
CA MET A 78 0.57 11.96 -2.08
C MET A 78 1.21 11.87 -0.70
N VAL A 79 0.83 12.74 0.24
CA VAL A 79 1.35 12.72 1.61
C VAL A 79 0.95 11.43 2.35
N ILE A 80 -0.31 11.00 2.20
CA ILE A 80 -0.80 9.72 2.76
C ILE A 80 0.04 8.57 2.20
N PHE A 81 0.26 8.52 0.88
CA PHE A 81 1.04 7.46 0.23
C PHE A 81 2.51 7.46 0.62
N LEU A 82 3.10 8.63 0.89
CA LEU A 82 4.48 8.71 1.35
C LEU A 82 4.66 8.08 2.73
N TYR A 83 3.74 8.33 3.67
CA TYR A 83 3.75 7.63 4.96
C TYR A 83 3.50 6.13 4.80
N TYR A 84 2.51 5.76 3.99
CA TYR A 84 2.21 4.37 3.66
C TYR A 84 3.43 3.62 3.10
N SER A 85 4.17 4.22 2.16
CA SER A 85 5.29 3.57 1.48
C SER A 85 6.47 3.35 2.43
N ILE A 86 6.76 4.30 3.32
CA ILE A 86 7.80 4.15 4.36
C ILE A 86 7.45 2.98 5.29
N ILE A 87 6.21 2.94 5.80
CA ILE A 87 5.75 1.87 6.70
C ILE A 87 5.80 0.51 5.99
N THR A 88 5.31 0.46 4.75
CA THR A 88 5.28 -0.77 3.95
C THR A 88 6.69 -1.24 3.62
N ALA A 89 7.62 -0.34 3.27
CA ALA A 89 9.01 -0.70 2.97
C ALA A 89 9.71 -1.31 4.19
N ILE A 90 9.51 -0.73 5.39
CA ILE A 90 10.05 -1.28 6.64
C ILE A 90 9.48 -2.68 6.88
N PHE A 91 8.17 -2.85 6.75
CA PHE A 91 7.53 -4.15 6.97
C PHE A 91 7.98 -5.20 5.93
N THR A 92 8.06 -4.84 4.66
CA THR A 92 8.55 -5.71 3.59
C THR A 92 9.99 -6.15 3.84
N TYR A 93 10.86 -5.24 4.30
CA TYR A 93 12.21 -5.62 4.70
C TYR A 93 12.17 -6.61 5.87
N ILE A 94 11.35 -6.39 6.89
CA ILE A 94 11.21 -7.31 8.01
C ILE A 94 10.72 -8.69 7.54
N LEU A 95 9.73 -8.72 6.64
CA LEU A 95 9.19 -9.94 6.07
C LEU A 95 10.29 -10.77 5.40
N PHE A 96 11.07 -10.16 4.52
CA PHE A 96 12.12 -10.88 3.79
C PHE A 96 13.41 -11.10 4.56
N ALA A 97 13.75 -10.27 5.54
CA ALA A 97 15.00 -10.43 6.29
C ALA A 97 14.85 -11.36 7.51
N PHE A 98 13.66 -11.42 8.12
CA PHE A 98 13.48 -12.08 9.41
C PHE A 98 12.30 -13.06 9.48
N ILE A 99 11.21 -12.82 8.75
CA ILE A 99 10.00 -13.67 8.85
C ILE A 99 10.07 -14.87 7.89
N ASP A 100 10.28 -14.64 6.59
CA ASP A 100 10.50 -15.68 5.58
C ASP A 100 11.61 -15.27 4.60
N PRO A 101 12.89 -15.50 4.96
CA PRO A 101 14.02 -15.24 4.07
C PRO A 101 14.00 -16.02 2.76
N GLY A 102 13.34 -17.19 2.74
CA GLY A 102 13.22 -18.01 1.53
C GLY A 102 12.12 -17.55 0.58
N LEU A 103 11.30 -16.56 0.96
CA LEU A 103 10.18 -16.10 0.14
C LEU A 103 10.65 -15.48 -1.18
N ILE A 104 11.80 -14.81 -1.19
CA ILE A 104 12.39 -14.24 -2.42
C ILE A 104 12.75 -15.36 -3.39
N ASP A 105 13.43 -16.41 -2.94
CA ASP A 105 13.82 -17.53 -3.79
C ASP A 105 12.60 -18.25 -4.38
N LYS A 106 11.54 -18.43 -3.58
CA LYS A 106 10.25 -18.97 -4.06
C LYS A 106 9.63 -18.10 -5.15
N GLN A 107 9.68 -16.77 -5.00
CA GLN A 107 9.15 -15.84 -6.01
C GLN A 107 9.95 -15.90 -7.31
N ILE A 108 11.28 -16.00 -7.24
CA ILE A 108 12.16 -16.13 -8.41
C ILE A 108 11.86 -17.44 -9.15
N ALA A 109 11.84 -18.57 -8.43
CA ALA A 109 11.55 -19.87 -9.03
C ALA A 109 10.16 -19.91 -9.71
N TYR A 110 9.15 -19.29 -9.09
CA TYR A 110 7.82 -19.15 -9.70
C TYR A 110 7.83 -18.29 -10.96
N ALA A 111 8.61 -17.21 -10.98
CA ALA A 111 8.75 -16.36 -12.15
C ALA A 111 9.43 -17.12 -13.31
N GLU A 112 10.47 -17.90 -13.03
CA GLU A 112 11.16 -18.76 -14.00
C GLU A 112 10.20 -19.80 -14.61
N GLU A 113 9.40 -20.48 -13.77
CA GLU A 113 8.40 -21.44 -14.23
C GLU A 113 7.37 -20.80 -15.18
N ILE A 114 6.92 -19.57 -14.90
CA ILE A 114 6.04 -18.81 -15.79
C ILE A 114 6.72 -18.48 -17.12
N MET A 115 8.00 -18.11 -17.11
CA MET A 115 8.75 -17.80 -18.33
C MET A 115 8.91 -19.03 -19.21
N GLN A 116 9.26 -20.18 -18.64
CA GLN A 116 9.35 -21.46 -19.34
C GLN A 116 7.99 -21.85 -19.94
N LYS A 117 6.90 -21.74 -19.17
CA LYS A 117 5.53 -22.00 -19.65
C LYS A 117 5.10 -21.08 -20.79
N ARG A 118 5.68 -19.89 -20.90
CA ARG A 118 5.43 -18.93 -21.98
C ARG A 118 6.32 -19.17 -23.20
N GLY A 119 7.20 -20.18 -23.18
CA GLY A 119 8.11 -20.48 -24.29
C GLY A 119 9.19 -19.43 -24.49
N LEU A 120 9.47 -18.60 -23.47
CA LEU A 120 10.54 -17.62 -23.52
C LEU A 120 11.88 -18.34 -23.24
N PRO A 121 12.90 -18.20 -24.11
CA PRO A 121 14.23 -18.75 -23.84
C PRO A 121 14.80 -18.14 -22.54
N GLN A 122 15.38 -18.99 -21.70
CA GLN A 122 16.30 -18.53 -20.66
C GLN A 122 17.66 -18.35 -21.33
N GLU A 123 18.24 -17.14 -21.29
CA GLU A 123 19.65 -16.93 -21.67
C GLU A 123 20.61 -17.47 -20.61
#